data_AF-A0A9C6WBH5-F1
#
_entry.id   AF-A0A9C6WBH5-F1
#
_cell.length_a   1.000
_cell.length_b   1.000
_cell.length_c   1.000
_cell.angle_alpha   90.00
_cell.angle_beta   90.00
_cell.angle_gamma   90.00
#
_symmetry.space_group_name_H-M   'P 1'
#
loop_
_entity.id
_entity.type
_entity.pdbx_description
1 polymer ?
#
loop_
_entity_poly.entity_id
_entity_poly.type
_entity_poly.pdbx_seq_one_letter_code
_entity_poly.pdbx_strand_id
1 'polypeptide(L)'
;MANCEEEQFSTEEGSTLEELRKKLASLNLPISGSKSVLMARLNRAYKAGQSTPKESKRDEESVNQRNLRSGQRAERDQDGDEDLEKLRTKELRARLASLGLKVTGRKSELRARLRAALEGDNVSSEEESDDESDNEEDERDVIKHEGGTRAMCSDRDEYRQKAGTVSVLSFKDVEDALELFSGDKGENVERWFESFEEVADTCMWSDGQKAVYARKLLRGSAKIFASFECHARTWHELKKGLIGEFSRKSNSRQVHQKLNGTRKKSDEACLAYMYRMLEIASHADIEEEVKVEYIIDGIIDEEVLKSMLYGAASIKELRKRLIAHEKPLLKLYRVGAETQLHTDACSGGYGAILLQRDSEDNVFHPVYYSSGKTSPAEEKYTSYELEVLAIVKALKKFRVYLLGIPFKIVTDCQAFALTMRKKDLCVRVARWAILLEEFDYKVEHRPGTSMMHVDALSRNPLPEVMLIDEDERGIVVRLREAQLQEDDLRQIRDNIKQYEADGHILRNELLYREVEDAPLLVVPKSMQTQVVRRAHERGHFGVTKTEALVKRDYWFRGMREKVERVVRSCIDCILAERI
;
A
#
# COMPACT_ATOMS: atom_id res chain seq x y z
N MET A 1 -25.32 28.10 41.67
CA MET A 1 -26.20 29.25 41.97
C MET A 1 -26.60 29.88 40.65
N ALA A 2 -27.92 30.04 40.47
CA ALA A 2 -28.68 30.86 39.51
C ALA A 2 -29.70 29.98 38.77
N ASN A 3 -30.95 30.10 39.24
CA ASN A 3 -32.17 29.53 38.68
C ASN A 3 -32.41 30.01 37.24
N CYS A 4 -32.97 29.15 36.39
CA CYS A 4 -33.95 29.53 35.37
C CYS A 4 -34.73 28.27 34.92
N GLU A 5 -35.91 28.13 35.52
CA GLU A 5 -37.19 27.75 34.92
C GLU A 5 -37.32 26.46 34.11
N GLU A 6 -38.14 25.56 34.68
CA GLU A 6 -38.91 24.55 33.96
C GLU A 6 -39.83 25.21 32.93
N GLU A 7 -39.44 25.22 31.66
CA GLU A 7 -40.37 25.45 30.55
C GLU A 7 -40.28 24.29 29.56
N GLN A 8 -41.28 23.41 29.63
CA GLN A 8 -41.68 22.60 28.49
C GLN A 8 -42.13 23.55 27.39
N PHE A 9 -41.33 23.77 26.35
CA PHE A 9 -41.81 24.49 25.17
C PHE A 9 -42.76 23.58 24.39
N SER A 10 -44.05 23.79 24.65
CA SER A 10 -45.16 23.34 23.83
C SER A 10 -45.01 23.86 22.41
N THR A 11 -45.55 23.06 21.49
CA THR A 11 -45.87 23.35 20.10
C THR A 11 -46.21 24.82 19.78
N GLU A 12 -45.56 25.31 18.73
CA GLU A 12 -45.95 26.43 17.85
C GLU A 12 -45.78 27.88 18.38
N GLU A 13 -45.26 28.72 17.47
CA GLU A 13 -45.18 30.20 17.49
C GLU A 13 -44.08 30.87 18.35
N GLY A 14 -43.17 31.62 17.70
CA GLY A 14 -42.51 32.77 18.35
C GLY A 14 -40.99 32.97 18.21
N SER A 15 -40.15 31.95 18.05
CA SER A 15 -38.68 32.19 18.04
C SER A 15 -38.17 32.65 16.67
N THR A 16 -37.50 33.80 16.61
CA THR A 16 -36.93 34.32 15.36
C THR A 16 -35.70 33.50 14.94
N LEU A 17 -35.41 33.44 13.64
CA LEU A 17 -34.30 32.64 13.10
C LEU A 17 -32.94 33.09 13.70
N GLU A 18 -32.83 34.37 14.03
CA GLU A 18 -31.65 34.98 14.64
C GLU A 18 -31.44 34.59 16.11
N GLU A 19 -32.52 34.40 16.88
CA GLU A 19 -32.44 33.89 18.26
C GLU A 19 -31.96 32.44 18.30
N LEU A 20 -32.39 31.61 17.34
CA LEU A 20 -31.93 30.22 17.24
C LEU A 20 -30.44 30.14 16.90
N ARG A 21 -29.96 31.02 16.00
CA ARG A 21 -28.53 31.14 15.69
C ARG A 21 -27.73 31.59 16.90
N LYS A 22 -28.19 32.58 17.67
CA LYS A 22 -27.54 33.01 18.92
C LYS A 22 -27.48 31.89 19.96
N LYS A 23 -28.57 31.14 20.16
CA LYS A 23 -28.60 30.00 21.11
C LYS A 23 -27.64 28.89 20.68
N LEU A 24 -27.59 28.53 19.40
CA LEU A 24 -26.65 27.53 18.88
C LEU A 24 -25.19 28.01 18.95
N ALA A 25 -24.92 29.29 18.69
CA ALA A 25 -23.59 29.87 18.84
C ALA A 25 -23.09 29.81 20.30
N SER A 26 -23.98 30.06 21.28
CA SER A 26 -23.62 29.94 22.70
C SER A 26 -23.28 28.51 23.14
N LEU A 27 -23.74 27.51 22.38
CA LEU A 27 -23.47 26.09 22.58
C LEU A 27 -22.32 25.56 21.68
N ASN A 28 -21.63 26.44 20.94
CA ASN A 28 -20.63 26.09 19.92
C ASN A 28 -21.15 25.11 18.85
N LEU A 29 -22.41 25.25 18.46
CA LEU A 29 -23.05 24.42 17.43
C LEU A 29 -23.24 25.20 16.11
N PRO A 30 -23.22 24.52 14.95
CA PRO A 30 -23.35 25.18 13.65
C PRO A 30 -24.65 25.97 13.50
N ILE A 31 -24.54 27.22 13.01
CA ILE A 31 -25.64 28.20 12.91
C ILE A 31 -26.26 28.34 11.50
N SER A 32 -25.77 27.56 10.51
CA SER A 32 -26.30 27.54 9.15
C SER A 32 -27.51 26.59 9.01
N GLY A 33 -28.44 26.94 8.12
CA GLY A 33 -29.65 26.18 7.81
C GLY A 33 -30.96 26.92 8.08
N SER A 34 -32.07 26.34 7.60
CA SER A 34 -33.43 26.85 7.79
C SER A 34 -33.90 26.69 9.25
N LYS A 35 -34.94 27.44 9.64
CA LYS A 35 -35.45 27.48 11.03
C LYS A 35 -35.74 26.08 11.61
N SER A 36 -36.28 25.16 10.81
CA SER A 36 -36.57 23.78 11.20
C SER A 36 -35.30 22.98 11.50
N VAL A 37 -34.23 23.19 10.72
CA VAL A 37 -32.92 22.54 10.93
C VAL A 37 -32.26 23.03 12.21
N LEU A 38 -32.29 24.35 12.46
CA LEU A 38 -31.74 24.94 13.69
C LEU A 38 -32.50 24.47 14.94
N MET A 39 -33.84 24.39 14.87
CA MET A 39 -34.66 23.83 15.96
C MET A 39 -34.35 22.35 16.22
N ALA A 40 -34.24 21.53 15.17
CA ALA A 40 -33.90 20.12 15.30
C ALA A 40 -32.51 19.91 15.93
N ARG A 41 -31.55 20.80 15.60
CA ARG A 41 -30.19 20.78 16.13
C ARG A 41 -30.15 21.16 17.61
N LEU A 42 -30.89 22.21 18.00
CA LEU A 42 -31.04 22.63 19.39
C LEU A 42 -31.71 21.54 20.25
N ASN A 43 -32.80 20.93 19.75
CA ASN A 43 -33.52 19.85 20.45
C ASN A 43 -32.65 18.59 20.63
N ARG A 44 -31.76 18.30 19.69
CA ARG A 44 -30.78 17.21 19.81
C ARG A 44 -29.76 17.48 20.93
N ALA A 45 -29.27 18.72 21.03
CA ALA A 45 -28.33 19.11 22.06
C ALA A 45 -28.95 19.03 23.48
N TYR A 46 -30.21 19.44 23.64
CA TYR A 46 -30.92 19.32 24.91
C TYR A 46 -31.22 17.86 25.31
N LYS A 47 -31.50 16.97 24.35
CA LYS A 47 -31.66 15.53 24.61
C LYS A 47 -30.37 14.84 25.03
N ALA A 48 -29.23 15.25 24.46
CA ALA A 48 -27.92 14.71 24.83
C ALA A 48 -27.48 15.10 26.26
N GLY A 49 -28.00 16.21 26.80
CA GLY A 49 -27.74 16.67 28.16
C GLY A 49 -28.52 15.96 29.29
N GLN A 50 -29.47 15.06 28.97
CA GLN A 50 -30.37 14.44 29.95
C GLN A 50 -30.05 12.98 30.31
N SER A 51 -28.98 12.39 29.77
CA SER A 51 -28.53 11.04 30.18
C SER A 51 -27.47 11.12 31.29
N THR A 52 -27.83 10.76 32.53
CA THR A 52 -26.92 10.68 33.68
C THR A 52 -26.20 9.33 33.77
N PRO A 53 -25.01 9.26 34.41
CA PRO A 53 -24.18 8.06 34.52
C PRO A 53 -24.56 7.19 35.74
N LYS A 54 -24.42 5.87 35.65
CA LYS A 54 -24.51 4.96 36.81
C LYS A 54 -23.15 4.37 37.16
N GLU A 55 -22.73 4.63 38.40
CA GLU A 55 -21.56 4.09 39.09
C GLU A 55 -21.76 2.64 39.60
N SER A 56 -20.61 2.02 39.85
CA SER A 56 -20.27 0.72 40.44
C SER A 56 -20.90 0.38 41.81
N LYS A 57 -21.02 -0.93 42.12
CA LYS A 57 -20.39 -1.59 43.31
C LYS A 57 -20.63 -3.12 43.43
N ARG A 58 -19.53 -3.83 43.74
CA ARG A 58 -19.32 -5.08 44.54
C ARG A 58 -19.77 -6.41 43.93
N ASP A 59 -18.83 -7.32 43.60
CA ASP A 59 -17.98 -8.22 44.43
C ASP A 59 -18.77 -9.40 45.01
N GLU A 60 -18.55 -10.61 44.46
CA GLU A 60 -18.10 -11.84 45.18
C GLU A 60 -18.27 -13.13 44.32
N GLU A 61 -17.39 -14.10 44.59
CA GLU A 61 -17.45 -15.55 44.27
C GLU A 61 -16.98 -16.09 42.90
N SER A 62 -15.65 -16.30 42.85
CA SER A 62 -14.93 -17.57 42.58
C SER A 62 -15.49 -18.66 41.65
N VAL A 63 -14.65 -18.98 40.65
CA VAL A 63 -14.12 -20.32 40.33
C VAL A 63 -15.12 -21.49 40.27
N ASN A 64 -15.53 -21.90 39.05
CA ASN A 64 -15.21 -23.23 38.51
C ASN A 64 -15.75 -23.44 37.07
N GLN A 65 -15.07 -24.31 36.33
CA GLN A 65 -15.47 -24.94 35.06
C GLN A 65 -15.31 -24.11 33.76
N ARG A 66 -14.06 -23.75 33.46
CA ARG A 66 -13.57 -23.83 32.06
C ARG A 66 -13.07 -25.24 31.80
N ASN A 67 -13.98 -26.10 31.33
CA ASN A 67 -13.72 -27.21 30.42
C ASN A 67 -15.02 -27.98 30.26
N LEU A 68 -15.85 -27.53 29.33
CA LEU A 68 -16.83 -28.30 28.55
C LEU A 68 -17.54 -27.29 27.65
N ARG A 69 -17.61 -27.59 26.35
CA ARG A 69 -18.11 -26.77 25.23
C ARG A 69 -17.04 -25.97 24.45
N SER A 70 -15.87 -26.56 24.28
CA SER A 70 -15.21 -26.56 22.97
C SER A 70 -15.91 -27.61 22.09
N GLY A 71 -16.87 -27.15 21.31
CA GLY A 71 -17.71 -27.99 20.45
C GLY A 71 -19.08 -27.34 20.34
N GLN A 72 -19.46 -26.91 19.13
CA GLN A 72 -20.70 -26.18 18.78
C GLN A 72 -20.66 -24.66 18.93
N ARG A 73 -19.85 -23.97 18.12
CA ARG A 73 -20.10 -22.56 17.74
C ARG A 73 -19.59 -22.22 16.34
N ALA A 74 -19.77 -23.15 15.41
CA ALA A 74 -19.65 -22.93 13.98
C ALA A 74 -20.90 -23.54 13.35
N GLU A 75 -22.05 -22.89 13.58
CA GLU A 75 -23.37 -23.15 12.97
C GLU A 75 -24.36 -22.20 13.66
N ARG A 76 -24.39 -20.95 13.19
CA ARG A 76 -25.46 -19.95 13.33
C ARG A 76 -24.88 -18.62 12.85
N ASP A 77 -24.86 -18.44 11.53
CA ASP A 77 -24.80 -17.14 10.83
C ASP A 77 -25.11 -17.36 9.34
N GLN A 78 -26.18 -18.13 9.05
CA GLN A 78 -26.71 -18.30 7.68
C GLN A 78 -28.23 -18.09 7.58
N ASP A 79 -28.97 -17.93 8.69
CA ASP A 79 -30.43 -17.85 8.66
C ASP A 79 -31.02 -16.41 8.58
N GLY A 80 -30.19 -15.36 8.58
CA GLY A 80 -30.66 -13.96 8.57
C GLY A 80 -30.80 -13.29 7.19
N ASP A 81 -29.98 -13.69 6.21
CA ASP A 81 -29.93 -13.04 4.89
C ASP A 81 -30.90 -13.68 3.87
N GLU A 82 -31.32 -14.94 4.11
CA GLU A 82 -32.33 -15.64 3.28
C GLU A 82 -33.75 -15.03 3.37
N ASP A 83 -34.07 -14.31 4.45
CA ASP A 83 -35.41 -13.78 4.67
C ASP A 83 -35.68 -12.45 3.94
N LEU A 84 -34.64 -11.65 3.64
CA LEU A 84 -34.78 -10.39 2.87
C LEU A 84 -35.07 -10.66 1.38
N GLU A 85 -34.55 -11.76 0.87
CA GLU A 85 -34.75 -12.29 -0.49
C GLU A 85 -36.22 -12.71 -0.75
N LYS A 86 -36.98 -13.07 0.30
CA LYS A 86 -38.37 -13.55 0.17
C LYS A 86 -39.43 -12.45 0.31
N LEU A 87 -39.07 -11.26 0.82
CA LEU A 87 -40.02 -10.14 1.04
C LEU A 87 -40.60 -9.58 -0.26
N ARG A 88 -41.90 -9.23 -0.23
CA ARG A 88 -42.59 -8.55 -1.34
C ARG A 88 -42.29 -7.05 -1.34
N THR A 89 -42.46 -6.39 -2.48
CA THR A 89 -42.20 -4.95 -2.64
C THR A 89 -42.98 -4.07 -1.66
N LYS A 90 -44.21 -4.45 -1.30
CA LYS A 90 -45.02 -3.75 -0.29
C LYS A 90 -44.40 -3.81 1.11
N GLU A 91 -43.88 -4.97 1.51
CA GLU A 91 -43.25 -5.15 2.84
C GLU A 91 -41.92 -4.42 2.93
N LEU A 92 -41.12 -4.42 1.85
CA LEU A 92 -39.87 -3.65 1.77
C LEU A 92 -40.11 -2.14 1.90
N ARG A 93 -41.15 -1.62 1.23
CA ARG A 93 -41.53 -0.20 1.37
C ARG A 93 -42.03 0.13 2.78
N ALA A 94 -42.79 -0.76 3.40
CA ALA A 94 -43.26 -0.56 4.77
C ALA A 94 -42.10 -0.52 5.78
N ARG A 95 -41.12 -1.43 5.65
CA ARG A 95 -39.92 -1.44 6.52
C ARG A 95 -39.02 -0.23 6.30
N LEU A 96 -38.80 0.19 5.05
CA LEU A 96 -38.07 1.43 4.76
C LEU A 96 -38.80 2.68 5.28
N ALA A 97 -40.13 2.73 5.18
CA ALA A 97 -40.92 3.82 5.73
C ALA A 97 -40.82 3.89 7.26
N SER A 98 -40.83 2.75 7.97
CA SER A 98 -40.63 2.72 9.42
C SER A 98 -39.23 3.18 9.86
N LEU A 99 -38.25 3.10 8.96
CA LEU A 99 -36.88 3.61 9.17
C LEU A 99 -36.70 5.04 8.65
N GLY A 100 -37.75 5.68 8.12
CA GLY A 100 -37.69 7.04 7.57
C GLY A 100 -36.95 7.17 6.24
N LEU A 101 -36.74 6.06 5.53
CA LEU A 101 -35.96 6.00 4.29
C LEU A 101 -36.84 6.04 3.03
N LYS A 102 -36.29 6.55 1.93
CA LYS A 102 -37.01 6.74 0.65
C LYS A 102 -37.55 5.41 0.11
N VAL A 103 -38.88 5.34 -0.11
CA VAL A 103 -39.61 4.12 -0.53
C VAL A 103 -39.79 3.96 -2.05
N THR A 104 -39.19 4.86 -2.85
CA THR A 104 -39.24 4.81 -4.32
C THR A 104 -38.12 3.93 -4.88
N GLY A 105 -38.38 3.26 -6.01
CA GLY A 105 -37.39 2.44 -6.71
C GLY A 105 -37.86 1.02 -7.03
N ARG A 106 -37.00 0.29 -7.75
CA ARG A 106 -37.20 -1.14 -8.10
C ARG A 106 -36.98 -2.03 -6.86
N LYS A 107 -37.46 -3.28 -6.90
CA LYS A 107 -37.42 -4.20 -5.74
C LYS A 107 -35.99 -4.42 -5.20
N SER A 108 -35.00 -4.50 -6.09
CA SER A 108 -33.57 -4.67 -5.75
C SER A 108 -33.00 -3.45 -5.01
N GLU A 109 -33.34 -2.24 -5.46
CA GLU A 109 -32.90 -0.99 -4.81
C GLU A 109 -33.48 -0.83 -3.40
N LEU A 110 -34.75 -1.20 -3.22
CA LEU A 110 -35.38 -1.18 -1.89
C LEU A 110 -34.73 -2.21 -0.95
N ARG A 111 -34.27 -3.35 -1.47
CA ARG A 111 -33.52 -4.35 -0.70
C ARG A 111 -32.14 -3.84 -0.30
N ALA A 112 -31.38 -3.32 -1.26
CA ALA A 112 -30.06 -2.76 -1.00
C ALA A 112 -30.12 -1.64 0.04
N ARG A 113 -31.14 -0.75 -0.07
CA ARG A 113 -31.35 0.34 0.87
C ARG A 113 -31.76 -0.14 2.26
N LEU A 114 -32.56 -1.20 2.36
CA LEU A 114 -32.96 -1.78 3.63
C LEU A 114 -31.80 -2.55 4.27
N ARG A 115 -30.97 -3.24 3.47
CA ARG A 115 -29.76 -3.95 3.91
C ARG A 115 -28.73 -2.97 4.47
N ALA A 116 -28.39 -1.92 3.71
CA ALA A 116 -27.47 -0.88 4.16
C ALA A 116 -27.93 -0.19 5.47
N ALA A 117 -29.24 0.00 5.63
CA ALA A 117 -29.81 0.57 6.85
C ALA A 117 -29.75 -0.36 8.07
N LEU A 118 -29.74 -1.68 7.86
CA LEU A 118 -29.62 -2.69 8.93
C LEU A 118 -28.16 -2.95 9.30
N GLU A 119 -27.24 -2.81 8.35
CA GLU A 119 -25.80 -3.01 8.53
C GLU A 119 -25.09 -1.80 9.19
N GLY A 120 -25.78 -0.67 9.35
CA GLY A 120 -25.29 0.48 10.13
C GLY A 120 -24.29 1.38 9.39
N ASP A 121 -24.13 1.23 8.08
CA ASP A 121 -23.26 2.10 7.27
C ASP A 121 -23.92 3.44 6.94
N ASN A 122 -23.45 4.48 7.63
CA ASN A 122 -23.80 5.87 7.42
C ASN A 122 -23.04 6.44 6.21
N VAL A 123 -23.64 6.40 5.01
CA VAL A 123 -23.12 7.13 3.85
C VAL A 123 -23.87 8.46 3.72
N SER A 124 -23.28 9.50 4.30
CA SER A 124 -23.53 10.90 3.93
C SER A 124 -22.31 11.44 3.21
N SER A 125 -22.42 11.75 1.92
CA SER A 125 -21.79 12.89 1.25
C SER A 125 -21.98 12.76 -0.26
N GLU A 126 -22.77 13.67 -0.83
CA GLU A 126 -22.29 14.54 -1.91
C GLU A 126 -22.83 15.94 -1.58
N GLU A 127 -21.92 16.90 -1.51
CA GLU A 127 -22.17 18.32 -1.25
C GLU A 127 -22.62 19.03 -2.52
N GLU A 128 -23.42 20.06 -2.29
CA GLU A 128 -23.97 21.01 -3.24
C GLU A 128 -22.89 21.95 -3.80
N SER A 129 -23.03 22.36 -5.07
CA SER A 129 -22.48 23.62 -5.57
C SER A 129 -23.64 24.44 -6.15
N ASP A 130 -23.82 25.62 -5.56
CA ASP A 130 -24.87 26.61 -5.80
C ASP A 130 -24.88 27.16 -7.24
N ASP A 131 -26.08 27.42 -7.76
CA ASP A 131 -26.41 28.75 -8.28
C ASP A 131 -27.94 28.93 -8.28
N GLU A 132 -28.38 29.92 -7.49
CA GLU A 132 -29.77 30.34 -7.34
C GLU A 132 -30.23 31.19 -8.53
N SER A 133 -31.52 31.10 -8.85
CA SER A 133 -32.28 32.29 -9.23
C SER A 133 -33.76 32.08 -8.88
N ASP A 134 -34.23 32.80 -7.87
CA ASP A 134 -35.65 32.96 -7.55
C ASP A 134 -36.21 34.23 -8.22
N ASN A 135 -37.37 34.05 -8.86
CA ASN A 135 -38.58 34.88 -8.94
C ASN A 135 -38.54 36.40 -9.17
N GLU A 136 -39.40 36.87 -10.08
CA GLU A 136 -40.51 37.83 -9.86
C GLU A 136 -41.20 38.14 -11.21
N GLU A 137 -42.48 37.81 -11.37
CA GLU A 137 -43.69 38.66 -11.22
C GLU A 137 -44.04 39.55 -12.44
N ASP A 138 -45.22 39.22 -12.98
CA ASP A 138 -46.32 40.02 -13.56
C ASP A 138 -46.16 41.44 -14.17
N GLU A 139 -47.10 41.65 -15.11
CA GLU A 139 -47.69 42.92 -15.59
C GLU A 139 -47.17 43.57 -16.89
N ARG A 140 -47.97 43.31 -17.93
CA ARG A 140 -48.69 44.26 -18.80
C ARG A 140 -47.92 45.31 -19.63
N ASP A 141 -48.35 45.28 -20.89
CA ASP A 141 -48.86 46.39 -21.70
C ASP A 141 -48.04 46.90 -22.89
N VAL A 142 -48.72 46.78 -24.05
CA VAL A 142 -49.01 47.88 -24.99
C VAL A 142 -48.06 48.07 -26.20
N ILE A 143 -48.63 47.67 -27.36
CA ILE A 143 -48.79 48.44 -28.61
C ILE A 143 -48.02 48.00 -29.88
N LYS A 144 -48.86 47.52 -30.83
CA LYS A 144 -48.96 47.81 -32.29
C LYS A 144 -47.75 47.44 -33.17
N HIS A 145 -47.86 47.05 -34.43
CA HIS A 145 -48.87 46.85 -35.49
C HIS A 145 -48.03 46.09 -36.57
N GLU A 146 -48.48 45.31 -37.53
CA GLU A 146 -49.61 45.32 -38.46
C GLU A 146 -49.49 43.98 -39.21
N GLY A 147 -50.56 43.19 -39.34
CA GLY A 147 -51.37 43.12 -40.57
C GLY A 147 -50.78 42.12 -41.57
N GLY A 148 -51.44 41.10 -42.10
CA GLY A 148 -52.84 40.65 -42.24
C GLY A 148 -52.76 39.56 -43.33
N THR A 149 -53.49 38.43 -43.31
CA THR A 149 -54.90 38.23 -43.71
C THR A 149 -55.23 36.74 -43.48
N ARG A 150 -56.21 36.34 -42.62
CA ARG A 150 -57.67 36.08 -42.83
C ARG A 150 -57.95 34.96 -43.87
N ALA A 151 -58.74 33.89 -43.68
CA ALA A 151 -59.83 33.51 -42.75
C ALA A 151 -59.95 31.95 -42.66
N MET A 152 -60.19 31.34 -41.48
CA MET A 152 -61.44 30.70 -40.97
C MET A 152 -62.09 29.61 -41.87
N CYS A 153 -62.41 28.38 -41.42
CA CYS A 153 -63.19 28.00 -40.23
C CYS A 153 -62.84 26.59 -39.68
N SER A 154 -63.29 26.37 -38.44
CA SER A 154 -63.12 25.27 -37.49
C SER A 154 -63.75 23.92 -37.89
N ASP A 155 -63.19 22.79 -37.41
CA ASP A 155 -63.74 22.07 -36.24
C ASP A 155 -62.99 20.77 -35.90
N ARG A 156 -62.74 20.62 -34.58
CA ARG A 156 -62.34 19.44 -33.78
C ARG A 156 -60.92 18.88 -33.93
N ASP A 157 -60.00 19.41 -33.11
CA ASP A 157 -58.91 18.63 -32.50
C ASP A 157 -58.45 19.30 -31.20
N GLU A 158 -59.02 18.87 -30.08
CA GLU A 158 -58.52 19.28 -28.75
C GLU A 158 -58.71 18.12 -27.77
N TYR A 159 -57.83 17.12 -27.85
CA TYR A 159 -57.41 16.27 -26.73
C TYR A 159 -56.12 15.55 -27.15
N ARG A 160 -55.07 15.69 -26.33
CA ARG A 160 -53.74 15.01 -26.39
C ARG A 160 -52.58 15.85 -26.97
N GLN A 161 -52.20 16.88 -26.21
CA GLN A 161 -50.86 17.45 -26.26
C GLN A 161 -49.80 16.37 -25.97
N LYS A 162 -48.78 16.40 -26.82
CA LYS A 162 -47.73 15.41 -27.00
C LYS A 162 -46.56 15.65 -26.05
N ALA A 163 -46.04 14.52 -25.59
CA ALA A 163 -44.70 14.22 -25.08
C ALA A 163 -43.67 15.36 -25.07
N GLY A 164 -43.11 15.58 -23.88
CA GLY A 164 -41.89 16.36 -23.64
C GLY A 164 -40.71 15.85 -24.47
N THR A 165 -39.92 16.83 -24.87
CA THR A 165 -38.73 16.79 -25.72
C THR A 165 -37.68 15.79 -25.25
N VAL A 166 -37.42 14.76 -26.07
CA VAL A 166 -36.26 13.87 -25.96
C VAL A 166 -35.06 14.59 -26.57
N SER A 167 -33.94 14.71 -25.84
CA SER A 167 -32.68 15.18 -26.44
C SER A 167 -32.20 14.13 -27.45
N VAL A 168 -32.26 14.45 -28.74
CA VAL A 168 -31.80 13.56 -29.80
C VAL A 168 -30.31 13.81 -30.00
N LEU A 169 -29.45 12.94 -29.46
CA LEU A 169 -28.04 12.85 -29.87
C LEU A 169 -28.00 12.70 -31.39
N SER A 170 -27.18 13.48 -32.08
CA SER A 170 -27.09 13.37 -33.53
C SER A 170 -26.37 12.07 -33.91
N PHE A 171 -26.69 11.53 -35.09
CA PHE A 171 -26.05 10.33 -35.63
C PHE A 171 -24.51 10.42 -35.63
N LYS A 172 -23.97 11.63 -35.78
CA LYS A 172 -22.52 11.88 -35.83
C LYS A 172 -21.89 11.87 -34.45
N ASP A 173 -22.58 12.39 -33.44
CA ASP A 173 -22.11 12.36 -32.04
C ASP A 173 -21.96 10.92 -31.53
N VAL A 174 -22.82 10.03 -32.02
CA VAL A 174 -22.79 8.59 -31.73
C VAL A 174 -21.66 7.87 -32.47
N GLU A 175 -21.41 8.22 -33.74
CA GLU A 175 -20.36 7.62 -34.56
C GLU A 175 -18.96 8.03 -34.05
N ASP A 176 -18.82 9.26 -33.53
CA ASP A 176 -17.58 9.75 -32.94
C ASP A 176 -17.33 9.19 -31.51
N ALA A 177 -18.39 8.76 -30.81
CA ALA A 177 -18.30 8.23 -29.45
C ALA A 177 -17.99 6.72 -29.38
N LEU A 178 -18.14 5.98 -30.50
CA LEU A 178 -18.01 4.52 -30.54
C LEU A 178 -16.80 4.07 -31.34
N GLU A 179 -16.04 3.11 -30.81
CA GLU A 179 -14.89 2.53 -31.50
C GLU A 179 -15.32 1.71 -32.72
N LEU A 180 -14.54 1.80 -33.81
CA LEU A 180 -14.74 0.99 -35.02
C LEU A 180 -14.16 -0.41 -34.80
N PHE A 181 -14.90 -1.46 -35.20
CA PHE A 181 -14.42 -2.85 -35.09
C PHE A 181 -14.08 -3.44 -36.46
N SER A 182 -12.83 -3.86 -36.65
CA SER A 182 -12.38 -4.44 -37.92
C SER A 182 -12.28 -5.96 -37.88
N GLY A 183 -12.07 -6.54 -36.69
CA GLY A 183 -11.75 -7.97 -36.50
C GLY A 183 -10.32 -8.36 -36.90
N ASP A 184 -9.63 -7.54 -37.70
CA ASP A 184 -8.30 -7.85 -38.25
C ASP A 184 -7.14 -7.64 -37.25
N LYS A 185 -7.32 -6.72 -36.30
CA LYS A 185 -6.26 -6.31 -35.34
C LYS A 185 -6.23 -7.14 -34.06
N GLY A 186 -7.06 -8.18 -33.96
CA GLY A 186 -7.18 -8.98 -32.74
C GLY A 186 -7.90 -8.29 -31.59
N GLU A 187 -8.72 -7.29 -31.90
CA GLU A 187 -9.64 -6.59 -30.99
C GLU A 187 -10.60 -7.59 -30.34
N ASN A 188 -10.89 -7.44 -29.04
CA ASN A 188 -11.84 -8.30 -28.35
C ASN A 188 -13.27 -7.89 -28.72
N VAL A 189 -13.93 -8.75 -29.51
CA VAL A 189 -15.29 -8.54 -29.99
C VAL A 189 -16.31 -8.40 -28.84
N GLU A 190 -16.13 -9.10 -27.73
CA GLU A 190 -17.04 -9.05 -26.57
C GLU A 190 -16.95 -7.69 -25.87
N ARG A 191 -15.74 -7.19 -25.65
CA ARG A 191 -15.51 -5.88 -25.03
C ARG A 191 -16.04 -4.73 -25.90
N TRP A 192 -15.90 -4.86 -27.22
CA TRP A 192 -16.50 -3.94 -28.16
C TRP A 192 -18.03 -3.94 -28.07
N PHE A 193 -18.65 -5.13 -27.95
CA PHE A 193 -20.09 -5.24 -27.75
C PHE A 193 -20.55 -4.69 -26.39
N GLU A 194 -19.80 -4.88 -25.31
CA GLU A 194 -20.11 -4.30 -23.99
C GLU A 194 -20.16 -2.77 -24.06
N SER A 195 -19.11 -2.13 -24.60
CA SER A 195 -19.07 -0.68 -24.77
C SER A 195 -20.18 -0.18 -25.70
N PHE A 196 -20.45 -0.89 -26.80
CA PHE A 196 -21.56 -0.56 -27.70
C PHE A 196 -22.92 -0.66 -27.01
N GLU A 197 -23.15 -1.70 -26.19
CA GLU A 197 -24.42 -1.90 -25.49
C GLU A 197 -24.62 -0.88 -24.36
N GLU A 198 -23.57 -0.49 -23.63
CA GLU A 198 -23.64 0.59 -22.65
C GLU A 198 -24.12 1.92 -23.27
N VAL A 199 -23.55 2.28 -24.42
CA VAL A 199 -23.98 3.49 -25.16
C VAL A 199 -25.39 3.32 -25.72
N ALA A 200 -25.71 2.14 -26.27
CA ALA A 200 -27.02 1.86 -26.82
C ALA A 200 -28.13 1.89 -25.77
N ASP A 201 -27.84 1.43 -24.55
CA ASP A 201 -28.78 1.43 -23.42
C ASP A 201 -28.95 2.84 -22.84
N THR A 202 -27.85 3.61 -22.74
CA THR A 202 -27.90 5.03 -22.36
C THR A 202 -28.75 5.84 -23.34
N CYS A 203 -28.64 5.54 -24.63
CA CYS A 203 -29.40 6.20 -25.69
C CYS A 203 -30.78 5.58 -25.95
N MET A 204 -31.18 4.55 -25.20
CA MET A 204 -32.45 3.83 -25.34
C MET A 204 -32.72 3.32 -26.77
N TRP A 205 -31.69 2.79 -27.43
CA TRP A 205 -31.83 2.25 -28.78
C TRP A 205 -32.63 0.96 -28.79
N SER A 206 -33.53 0.86 -29.77
CA SER A 206 -34.21 -0.40 -30.11
C SER A 206 -33.26 -1.40 -30.74
N ASP A 207 -33.56 -2.69 -30.66
CA ASP A 207 -32.77 -3.77 -31.29
C ASP A 207 -32.57 -3.57 -32.80
N GLY A 208 -33.55 -2.97 -33.48
CA GLY A 208 -33.42 -2.58 -34.89
C GLY A 208 -32.38 -1.49 -35.11
N GLN A 209 -32.34 -0.49 -34.24
CA GLN A 209 -31.31 0.57 -34.27
C GLN A 209 -29.94 -0.02 -33.94
N LYS A 210 -29.81 -0.84 -32.88
CA LYS A 210 -28.57 -1.52 -32.50
C LYS A 210 -27.95 -2.27 -33.68
N ALA A 211 -28.75 -3.05 -34.41
CA ALA A 211 -28.29 -3.77 -35.59
C ALA A 211 -27.81 -2.86 -36.74
N VAL A 212 -28.50 -1.75 -36.99
CA VAL A 212 -28.12 -0.80 -38.05
C VAL A 212 -26.85 -0.04 -37.70
N TYR A 213 -26.75 0.48 -36.47
CA TYR A 213 -25.57 1.23 -36.01
C TYR A 213 -24.33 0.34 -35.94
N ALA A 214 -24.45 -0.85 -35.38
CA ALA A 214 -23.33 -1.78 -35.33
C ALA A 214 -22.78 -2.10 -36.71
N ARG A 215 -23.63 -2.43 -37.70
CA ARG A 215 -23.17 -2.69 -39.09
C ARG A 215 -22.44 -1.51 -39.73
N LYS A 216 -22.76 -0.27 -39.34
CA LYS A 216 -22.04 0.91 -39.81
C LYS A 216 -20.67 1.07 -39.16
N LEU A 217 -20.53 0.67 -37.90
CA LEU A 217 -19.29 0.71 -37.12
C LEU A 217 -18.34 -0.47 -37.44
N LEU A 218 -18.84 -1.53 -38.09
CA LEU A 218 -18.00 -2.60 -38.62
C LEU A 218 -17.16 -2.14 -39.82
N ARG A 219 -15.90 -2.57 -39.84
CA ARG A 219 -14.92 -2.38 -40.93
C ARG A 219 -14.18 -3.70 -41.21
N GLY A 220 -13.33 -3.70 -42.24
CA GLY A 220 -12.47 -4.83 -42.58
C GLY A 220 -13.20 -6.17 -42.70
N SER A 221 -12.59 -7.24 -42.17
CA SER A 221 -13.14 -8.60 -42.22
C SER A 221 -14.47 -8.73 -41.48
N ALA A 222 -14.66 -8.00 -40.38
CA ALA A 222 -15.91 -8.04 -39.61
C ALA A 222 -17.11 -7.50 -40.41
N LYS A 223 -16.89 -6.46 -41.25
CA LYS A 223 -17.93 -5.95 -42.15
C LYS A 223 -18.28 -6.94 -43.24
N ILE A 224 -17.28 -7.59 -43.84
CA ILE A 224 -17.48 -8.61 -44.86
C ILE A 224 -18.30 -9.77 -44.29
N PHE A 225 -17.88 -10.31 -43.14
CA PHE A 225 -18.58 -11.37 -42.42
C PHE A 225 -20.04 -11.00 -42.11
N ALA A 226 -20.29 -9.81 -41.57
CA ALA A 226 -21.64 -9.36 -41.24
C ALA A 226 -22.55 -9.18 -42.47
N SER A 227 -21.97 -8.85 -43.63
CA SER A 227 -22.72 -8.62 -44.88
C SER A 227 -22.94 -9.88 -45.72
N PHE A 228 -22.01 -10.83 -45.70
CA PHE A 228 -22.02 -11.99 -46.60
C PHE A 228 -22.25 -13.33 -45.91
N GLU A 229 -21.74 -13.54 -44.70
CA GLU A 229 -21.77 -14.87 -44.05
C GLU A 229 -22.82 -14.94 -42.94
N CYS A 230 -22.93 -13.90 -42.13
CA CYS A 230 -23.76 -13.92 -40.92
C CYS A 230 -25.28 -13.88 -41.19
N HIS A 231 -25.75 -13.35 -42.34
CA HIS A 231 -27.17 -13.21 -42.74
C HIS A 231 -28.16 -12.74 -41.65
N ALA A 232 -27.65 -12.16 -40.56
CA ALA A 232 -28.41 -11.86 -39.36
C ALA A 232 -29.44 -10.76 -39.63
N ARG A 233 -30.71 -11.00 -39.29
CA ARG A 233 -31.79 -10.00 -39.42
C ARG A 233 -32.06 -9.28 -38.11
N THR A 234 -31.58 -9.84 -37.00
CA THR A 234 -31.75 -9.28 -35.66
C THR A 234 -30.41 -8.91 -35.03
N TRP A 235 -30.45 -8.01 -34.05
CA TRP A 235 -29.28 -7.66 -33.22
C TRP A 235 -28.65 -8.90 -32.60
N HIS A 236 -29.48 -9.79 -32.05
CA HIS A 236 -29.04 -10.99 -31.35
C HIS A 236 -28.29 -11.97 -32.25
N GLU A 237 -28.79 -12.20 -33.48
CA GLU A 237 -28.11 -13.04 -34.46
C GLU A 237 -26.77 -12.45 -34.91
N LEU A 238 -26.71 -11.12 -35.10
CA LEU A 238 -25.50 -10.42 -35.50
C LEU A 238 -24.43 -10.49 -34.41
N LYS A 239 -24.82 -10.24 -33.15
CA LYS A 239 -23.97 -10.36 -31.98
C LYS A 239 -23.44 -11.78 -31.83
N LYS A 240 -24.32 -12.78 -31.91
CA LYS A 240 -23.95 -14.20 -31.78
C LYS A 240 -23.01 -14.64 -32.90
N GLY A 241 -23.24 -14.22 -34.14
CA GLY A 241 -22.39 -14.57 -35.28
C GLY A 241 -20.99 -13.97 -35.17
N LEU A 242 -20.90 -12.67 -34.84
CA LEU A 242 -19.62 -11.97 -34.68
C LEU A 242 -18.81 -12.48 -33.49
N ILE A 243 -19.46 -12.75 -32.36
CA ILE A 243 -18.80 -13.40 -31.22
C ILE A 243 -18.36 -14.81 -31.62
N GLY A 244 -19.17 -15.59 -32.33
CA GLY A 244 -18.80 -16.94 -32.75
C GLY A 244 -17.54 -17.01 -33.61
N GLU A 245 -17.37 -16.06 -34.53
CA GLU A 245 -16.26 -16.04 -35.50
C GLU A 245 -15.02 -15.30 -34.98
N PHE A 246 -15.23 -14.16 -34.31
CA PHE A 246 -14.13 -13.28 -33.87
C PHE A 246 -13.81 -13.39 -32.37
N SER A 247 -14.58 -14.15 -31.58
CA SER A 247 -14.15 -14.53 -30.22
C SER A 247 -12.96 -15.46 -30.36
N ARG A 248 -11.77 -14.92 -30.05
CA ARG A 248 -10.59 -15.75 -29.88
C ARG A 248 -10.84 -16.67 -28.70
N LYS A 249 -11.20 -17.94 -28.98
CA LYS A 249 -11.10 -19.05 -28.05
C LYS A 249 -9.62 -19.26 -27.70
N SER A 250 -9.09 -18.38 -26.86
CA SER A 250 -7.74 -18.51 -26.34
C SER A 250 -7.76 -19.74 -25.45
N ASN A 251 -7.01 -20.77 -25.83
CA ASN A 251 -6.85 -21.93 -24.97
C ASN A 251 -6.21 -21.44 -23.67
N SER A 252 -6.83 -21.72 -22.52
CA SER A 252 -6.30 -21.36 -21.19
C SER A 252 -4.80 -21.68 -21.10
N ARG A 253 -4.36 -22.83 -21.61
CA ARG A 253 -2.94 -23.21 -21.67
C ARG A 253 -2.04 -22.20 -22.40
N GLN A 254 -2.51 -21.63 -23.52
CA GLN A 254 -1.75 -20.64 -24.27
C GLN A 254 -1.67 -19.30 -23.53
N VAL A 255 -2.72 -18.94 -22.78
CA VAL A 255 -2.73 -17.74 -21.94
C VAL A 255 -1.73 -17.89 -20.79
N HIS A 256 -1.76 -19.03 -20.07
CA HIS A 256 -0.76 -19.33 -19.03
C HIS A 256 0.67 -19.35 -19.57
N GLN A 257 0.90 -19.89 -20.77
CA GLN A 257 2.22 -19.85 -21.42
C GLN A 257 2.67 -18.41 -21.75
N LYS A 258 1.75 -17.56 -22.22
CA LYS A 258 2.05 -16.14 -22.48
C LYS A 258 2.34 -15.38 -21.19
N LEU A 259 1.54 -15.58 -20.14
CA LEU A 259 1.77 -14.95 -18.84
C LEU A 259 3.13 -15.35 -18.28
N ASN A 260 3.44 -16.64 -18.27
CA ASN A 260 4.73 -17.14 -17.79
C ASN A 260 5.92 -16.70 -18.67
N GLY A 261 5.71 -16.43 -19.96
CA GLY A 261 6.76 -15.95 -20.87
C GLY A 261 6.96 -14.43 -20.85
N THR A 262 6.02 -13.67 -20.29
CA THR A 262 6.08 -12.20 -20.30
C THR A 262 6.91 -11.73 -19.10
N ARG A 263 7.83 -10.80 -19.34
CA ARG A 263 8.64 -10.14 -18.30
C ARG A 263 8.50 -8.64 -18.40
N LYS A 264 8.68 -7.94 -17.27
CA LYS A 264 8.76 -6.48 -17.22
C LYS A 264 9.99 -6.03 -18.02
N LYS A 265 9.83 -5.02 -18.88
CA LYS A 265 10.96 -4.38 -19.56
C LYS A 265 11.64 -3.38 -18.63
N SER A 266 12.92 -3.10 -18.87
CA SER A 266 13.72 -2.19 -18.02
C SER A 266 13.21 -0.74 -18.06
N ASP A 267 12.67 -0.30 -19.19
CA ASP A 267 12.18 1.06 -19.48
C ASP A 267 10.69 1.26 -19.16
N GLU A 268 9.97 0.19 -18.81
CA GLU A 268 8.53 0.21 -18.56
C GLU A 268 8.24 0.37 -17.06
N ALA A 269 7.23 1.18 -16.71
CA ALA A 269 6.76 1.25 -15.32
C ALA A 269 6.08 -0.07 -14.89
N CYS A 270 6.26 -0.47 -13.63
CA CYS A 270 5.64 -1.65 -13.02
C CYS A 270 4.12 -1.66 -13.17
N LEU A 271 3.48 -0.50 -13.06
CA LEU A 271 2.03 -0.37 -13.27
C LEU A 271 1.62 -0.64 -14.73
N ALA A 272 2.37 -0.11 -15.70
CA ALA A 272 2.10 -0.37 -17.11
C ALA A 272 2.26 -1.86 -17.43
N TYR A 273 3.31 -2.47 -16.87
CA TYR A 273 3.52 -3.91 -16.96
C TYR A 273 2.37 -4.73 -16.37
N MET A 274 1.90 -4.36 -15.18
CA MET A 274 0.76 -4.99 -14.51
C MET A 274 -0.49 -4.94 -15.41
N TYR A 275 -0.82 -3.80 -16.02
CA TYR A 275 -1.98 -3.69 -16.89
C TYR A 275 -1.87 -4.56 -18.16
N ARG A 276 -0.68 -4.66 -18.76
CA ARG A 276 -0.43 -5.57 -19.88
C ARG A 276 -0.62 -7.03 -19.48
N MET A 277 -0.18 -7.42 -18.28
CA MET A 277 -0.39 -8.77 -17.75
C MET A 277 -1.88 -9.05 -17.52
N LEU A 278 -2.63 -8.08 -16.99
CA LEU A 278 -4.07 -8.19 -16.80
C LEU A 278 -4.85 -8.25 -18.12
N GLU A 279 -4.39 -7.55 -19.15
CA GLU A 279 -4.94 -7.64 -20.50
C GLU A 279 -4.79 -9.06 -21.05
N ILE A 280 -3.59 -9.67 -20.94
CA ILE A 280 -3.36 -11.05 -21.36
C ILE A 280 -4.25 -12.01 -20.53
N ALA A 281 -4.32 -11.80 -19.22
CA ALA A 281 -5.12 -12.62 -18.32
C ALA A 281 -6.63 -12.48 -18.58
N SER A 282 -7.11 -11.36 -19.14
CA SER A 282 -8.54 -11.16 -19.46
C SER A 282 -9.05 -12.13 -20.54
N HIS A 283 -8.15 -12.76 -21.30
CA HIS A 283 -8.50 -13.75 -22.31
C HIS A 283 -8.75 -15.16 -21.75
N ALA A 284 -8.61 -15.37 -20.43
CA ALA A 284 -8.94 -16.61 -19.76
C ALA A 284 -9.54 -16.37 -18.37
N ASP A 285 -10.36 -17.30 -17.90
CA ASP A 285 -10.86 -17.28 -16.54
C ASP A 285 -9.76 -17.78 -15.59
N ILE A 286 -9.01 -16.83 -15.02
CA ILE A 286 -7.88 -17.08 -14.12
C ILE A 286 -8.20 -16.42 -12.77
N GLU A 287 -7.98 -17.17 -11.69
CA GLU A 287 -8.13 -16.67 -10.32
C GLU A 287 -7.22 -15.48 -10.04
N GLU A 288 -7.67 -14.57 -9.17
CA GLU A 288 -6.96 -13.31 -8.91
C GLU A 288 -5.59 -13.53 -8.25
N GLU A 289 -5.48 -14.55 -7.38
CA GLU A 289 -4.24 -14.95 -6.72
C GLU A 289 -3.18 -15.39 -7.73
N VAL A 290 -3.58 -16.20 -8.71
CA VAL A 290 -2.70 -16.69 -9.78
C VAL A 290 -2.26 -15.54 -10.69
N LYS A 291 -3.13 -14.56 -10.95
CA LYS A 291 -2.75 -13.33 -11.69
C LYS A 291 -1.66 -12.57 -10.95
N VAL A 292 -1.78 -12.42 -9.63
CA VAL A 292 -0.78 -11.74 -8.79
C VAL A 292 0.57 -12.45 -8.86
N GLU A 293 0.59 -13.78 -8.74
CA GLU A 293 1.82 -14.58 -8.81
C GLU A 293 2.56 -14.39 -10.14
N TYR A 294 1.85 -14.50 -11.28
CA TYR A 294 2.46 -14.24 -12.59
C TYR A 294 3.01 -12.83 -12.75
N ILE A 295 2.36 -11.83 -12.17
CA ILE A 295 2.83 -10.43 -12.24
C ILE A 295 4.11 -10.29 -11.43
N ILE A 296 4.16 -10.82 -10.20
CA ILE A 296 5.34 -10.73 -9.32
C ILE A 296 6.53 -11.47 -9.95
N ASP A 297 6.33 -12.68 -10.43
CA ASP A 297 7.38 -13.51 -11.04
C ASP A 297 7.98 -12.88 -12.30
N GLY A 298 7.16 -12.10 -13.02
CA GLY A 298 7.61 -11.45 -14.23
C GLY A 298 8.39 -10.16 -14.02
N ILE A 299 8.46 -9.64 -12.79
CA ILE A 299 9.31 -8.50 -12.42
C ILE A 299 10.74 -9.00 -12.24
N ILE A 300 11.68 -8.38 -12.97
CA ILE A 300 13.11 -8.70 -12.87
C ILE A 300 13.71 -7.76 -11.83
N ASP A 301 13.93 -8.27 -10.63
CA ASP A 301 14.54 -7.56 -9.50
C ASP A 301 15.19 -8.57 -8.53
N GLU A 302 15.89 -8.12 -7.51
CA GLU A 302 16.41 -8.96 -6.43
C GLU A 302 15.26 -9.61 -5.64
N GLU A 303 15.42 -10.89 -5.26
CA GLU A 303 14.40 -11.61 -4.46
C GLU A 303 14.06 -10.88 -3.15
N VAL A 304 15.04 -10.20 -2.55
CA VAL A 304 14.85 -9.39 -1.33
C VAL A 304 13.89 -8.23 -1.59
N LEU A 305 14.01 -7.55 -2.73
CA LEU A 305 13.12 -6.46 -3.10
C LEU A 305 11.75 -7.01 -3.53
N LYS A 306 11.70 -8.16 -4.20
CA LYS A 306 10.43 -8.84 -4.50
C LYS A 306 9.70 -9.35 -3.26
N SER A 307 10.40 -9.61 -2.14
CA SER A 307 9.80 -10.04 -0.87
C SER A 307 8.64 -9.14 -0.42
N MET A 308 8.72 -7.84 -0.68
CA MET A 308 7.68 -6.88 -0.33
C MET A 308 6.40 -7.03 -1.18
N LEU A 309 6.52 -7.59 -2.39
CA LEU A 309 5.41 -7.83 -3.31
C LEU A 309 4.66 -9.12 -2.96
N TYR A 310 5.35 -10.14 -2.44
CA TYR A 310 4.75 -11.40 -2.03
C TYR A 310 3.75 -11.22 -0.87
N GLY A 311 2.67 -12.02 -0.88
CA GLY A 311 1.59 -11.94 0.12
C GLY A 311 0.51 -10.88 -0.20
N ALA A 312 0.50 -10.32 -1.41
CA ALA A 312 -0.66 -9.59 -1.91
C ALA A 312 -1.77 -10.58 -2.33
N ALA A 313 -2.94 -10.48 -1.70
CA ALA A 313 -4.09 -11.36 -1.99
C ALA A 313 -5.04 -10.81 -3.07
N SER A 314 -4.84 -9.56 -3.52
CA SER A 314 -5.67 -8.94 -4.57
C SER A 314 -4.83 -8.04 -5.47
N ILE A 315 -5.32 -7.78 -6.68
CA ILE A 315 -4.70 -6.85 -7.64
C ILE A 315 -4.66 -5.44 -7.05
N LYS A 316 -5.68 -5.04 -6.27
CA LYS A 316 -5.72 -3.73 -5.61
C LYS A 316 -4.59 -3.56 -4.59
N GLU A 317 -4.32 -4.61 -3.83
CA GLU A 317 -3.22 -4.62 -2.85
C GLU A 317 -1.86 -4.66 -3.56
N LEU A 318 -1.72 -5.52 -4.58
CA LEU A 318 -0.51 -5.59 -5.40
C LEU A 318 -0.17 -4.21 -6.01
N ARG A 319 -1.17 -3.49 -6.54
CA ARG A 319 -0.99 -2.15 -7.09
C ARG A 319 -0.36 -1.19 -6.07
N LYS A 320 -0.81 -1.20 -4.82
CA LYS A 320 -0.24 -0.34 -3.77
C LYS A 320 1.22 -0.69 -3.50
N ARG A 321 1.53 -1.98 -3.42
CA ARG A 321 2.89 -2.48 -3.16
C ARG A 321 3.83 -2.19 -4.33
N LEU A 322 3.38 -2.31 -5.57
CA LEU A 322 4.14 -1.95 -6.77
C LEU A 322 4.49 -0.45 -6.80
N ILE A 323 3.56 0.42 -6.41
CA ILE A 323 3.83 1.86 -6.30
C ILE A 323 4.90 2.13 -5.23
N ALA A 324 4.84 1.42 -4.10
CA ALA A 324 5.85 1.55 -3.06
C ALA A 324 7.23 1.01 -3.50
N HIS A 325 7.24 -0.06 -4.29
CA HIS A 325 8.45 -0.66 -4.86
C HIS A 325 9.15 0.24 -5.89
N GLU A 326 8.39 0.97 -6.72
CA GLU A 326 8.98 1.91 -7.70
C GLU A 326 9.44 3.24 -7.10
N LYS A 327 8.93 3.61 -5.92
CA LYS A 327 9.33 4.85 -5.26
C LYS A 327 10.73 4.69 -4.67
N PRO A 328 11.68 5.59 -4.97
CA PRO A 328 12.98 5.57 -4.31
C PRO A 328 12.75 5.82 -2.82
N LEU A 329 12.95 4.77 -2.01
CA LEU A 329 12.82 4.86 -0.57
C LEU A 329 13.90 5.78 -0.01
N LEU A 330 15.12 5.75 -0.58
CA LEU A 330 16.23 6.59 -0.16
C LEU A 330 16.25 7.93 -0.90
N LYS A 331 16.36 9.06 -0.18
CA LYS A 331 16.55 10.39 -0.78
C LYS A 331 17.90 11.00 -0.41
N LEU A 332 18.43 11.86 -1.29
CA LEU A 332 19.65 12.61 -1.03
C LEU A 332 19.45 13.60 0.12
N TYR A 333 20.47 13.74 0.96
CA TYR A 333 20.47 14.70 2.07
C TYR A 333 20.30 16.13 1.55
N ARG A 334 19.33 16.88 2.10
CA ARG A 334 19.14 18.30 1.82
C ARG A 334 19.42 19.14 3.06
N VAL A 335 20.25 20.17 2.88
CA VAL A 335 20.58 21.12 3.94
C VAL A 335 19.34 21.96 4.28
N GLY A 336 19.01 22.07 5.57
CA GLY A 336 17.88 22.87 6.07
C GLY A 336 16.53 22.15 6.12
N ALA A 337 16.43 20.90 5.65
CA ALA A 337 15.21 20.10 5.80
C ALA A 337 15.01 19.63 7.25
N GLU A 338 13.75 19.50 7.68
CA GLU A 338 13.42 18.96 9.01
C GLU A 338 13.98 17.54 9.12
N THR A 339 14.87 17.32 10.08
CA THR A 339 15.63 16.08 10.23
C THR A 339 15.21 15.32 11.49
N GLN A 340 14.98 14.01 11.34
CA GLN A 340 14.68 13.10 12.44
C GLN A 340 15.67 11.94 12.44
N LEU A 341 16.15 11.58 13.63
CA LEU A 341 16.98 10.42 13.86
C LEU A 341 16.18 9.42 14.67
N HIS A 342 15.84 8.28 14.09
CA HIS A 342 15.15 7.21 14.81
C HIS A 342 16.16 6.14 15.21
N THR A 343 16.09 5.68 16.46
CA THR A 343 17.03 4.70 17.01
C THR A 343 16.31 3.65 17.83
N ASP A 344 16.85 2.43 17.83
CA ASP A 344 16.37 1.31 18.62
C ASP A 344 17.53 0.37 18.95
N ALA A 345 17.47 -0.31 20.10
CA ALA A 345 18.43 -1.34 20.45
C ALA A 345 17.82 -2.56 21.14
N CYS A 346 18.47 -3.69 20.92
CA CYS A 346 18.26 -4.91 21.67
C CYS A 346 19.58 -5.42 22.24
N SER A 347 19.52 -6.51 23.00
CA SER A 347 20.73 -7.11 23.55
C SER A 347 21.75 -7.46 22.46
N GLY A 348 21.31 -7.98 21.30
CA GLY A 348 22.19 -8.44 20.22
C GLY A 348 22.63 -7.39 19.21
N GLY A 349 21.99 -6.24 19.14
CA GLY A 349 22.25 -5.25 18.08
C GLY A 349 21.53 -3.92 18.27
N TYR A 350 21.92 -2.93 17.49
CA TYR A 350 21.31 -1.61 17.46
C TYR A 350 21.08 -1.13 16.03
N GLY A 351 20.03 -0.35 15.85
CA GLY A 351 19.60 0.21 14.57
C GLY A 351 19.40 1.73 14.66
N ALA A 352 19.65 2.41 13.55
CA ALA A 352 19.42 3.83 13.41
C ALA A 352 19.05 4.20 11.98
N ILE A 353 18.09 5.11 11.82
CA ILE A 353 17.66 5.63 10.52
C ILE A 353 17.65 7.15 10.60
N LEU A 354 18.35 7.79 9.67
CA LEU A 354 18.31 9.23 9.45
C LEU A 354 17.21 9.54 8.43
N LEU A 355 16.21 10.32 8.81
CA LEU A 355 15.11 10.73 7.94
C LEU A 355 15.06 12.24 7.77
N GLN A 356 14.64 12.69 6.59
CA GLN A 356 14.37 14.09 6.31
C GLN A 356 13.00 14.27 5.70
N ARG A 357 12.31 15.34 6.09
CA ARG A 357 11.06 15.73 5.45
C ARG A 357 11.36 16.27 4.06
N ASP A 358 10.78 15.66 3.04
CA ASP A 358 10.89 16.18 1.68
C ASP A 358 9.93 17.35 1.45
N SER A 359 10.36 18.32 0.66
CA SER A 359 9.59 19.52 0.33
C SER A 359 8.46 19.27 -0.68
N GLU A 360 8.56 18.20 -1.47
CA GLU A 360 7.56 17.90 -2.52
C GLU A 360 6.31 17.24 -1.95
N ASP A 361 6.48 16.24 -1.07
CA ASP A 361 5.37 15.46 -0.51
C ASP A 361 5.13 15.71 0.99
N ASN A 362 5.99 16.49 1.65
CA ASN A 362 5.96 16.73 3.11
C ASN A 362 6.05 15.45 3.96
N VAL A 363 6.54 14.34 3.41
CA VAL A 363 6.73 13.06 4.11
C VAL A 363 8.20 12.88 4.50
N PHE A 364 8.45 12.15 5.59
CA PHE A 364 9.80 11.77 5.99
C PHE A 364 10.33 10.63 5.13
N HIS A 365 11.42 10.90 4.40
CA HIS A 365 12.15 9.91 3.63
C HIS A 365 13.48 9.57 4.29
N PRO A 366 13.87 8.29 4.32
CA PRO A 366 15.17 7.89 4.81
C PRO A 366 16.28 8.40 3.89
N VAL A 367 17.31 8.96 4.52
CA VAL A 367 18.54 9.43 3.88
C VAL A 367 19.67 8.43 4.10
N TYR A 368 19.70 7.80 5.27
CA TYR A 368 20.75 6.86 5.64
C TYR A 368 20.25 5.84 6.65
N TYR A 369 20.58 4.56 6.45
CA TYR A 369 20.35 3.47 7.40
C TYR A 369 21.67 3.02 8.03
N SER A 370 21.71 2.81 9.33
CA SER A 370 22.87 2.28 10.05
C SER A 370 22.43 1.20 11.02
N SER A 371 23.12 0.08 11.04
CA SER A 371 22.94 -0.97 12.04
C SER A 371 24.29 -1.49 12.50
N GLY A 372 24.31 -2.15 13.65
CA GLY A 372 25.51 -2.77 14.19
C GLY A 372 25.21 -3.80 15.25
N LYS A 373 26.15 -4.73 15.43
CA LYS A 373 26.09 -5.72 16.50
C LYS A 373 26.62 -5.12 17.81
N THR A 374 26.02 -5.50 18.93
CA THR A 374 26.56 -5.22 20.26
C THR A 374 27.76 -6.13 20.54
N SER A 375 28.76 -5.64 21.26
CA SER A 375 29.85 -6.46 21.78
C SER A 375 29.40 -7.30 22.97
N PRO A 376 30.11 -8.40 23.32
CA PRO A 376 29.78 -9.22 24.49
C PRO A 376 29.75 -8.45 25.84
N ALA A 377 30.42 -7.29 25.90
CA ALA A 377 30.34 -6.38 27.03
C ALA A 377 29.08 -5.50 26.98
N GLU A 378 28.71 -5.00 25.81
CA GLU A 378 27.50 -4.19 25.57
C GLU A 378 26.22 -5.03 25.72
N GLU A 379 26.21 -6.31 25.33
CA GLU A 379 25.08 -7.24 25.52
C GLU A 379 24.60 -7.35 26.98
N LYS A 380 25.50 -7.10 27.94
CA LYS A 380 25.23 -7.15 29.39
C LYS A 380 24.67 -5.84 29.95
N TYR A 381 24.52 -4.81 29.11
CA TYR A 381 23.99 -3.54 29.53
C TYR A 381 22.49 -3.63 29.81
N THR A 382 22.01 -2.78 30.70
CA THR A 382 20.56 -2.68 30.93
C THR A 382 19.86 -2.17 29.67
N SER A 383 18.58 -2.50 29.47
CA SER A 383 17.81 -2.05 28.29
C SER A 383 17.90 -0.53 28.08
N TYR A 384 17.84 0.24 29.17
CA TYR A 384 18.05 1.69 29.13
C TYR A 384 19.45 2.08 28.60
N GLU A 385 20.52 1.42 29.07
CA GLU A 385 21.87 1.71 28.60
C GLU A 385 22.08 1.31 27.13
N LEU A 386 21.41 0.26 26.65
CA LEU A 386 21.41 -0.15 25.24
C LEU A 386 20.74 0.89 24.35
N GLU A 387 19.61 1.44 24.77
CA GLU A 387 18.93 2.53 24.07
C GLU A 387 19.81 3.77 23.96
N VAL A 388 20.45 4.19 25.06
CA VAL A 388 21.39 5.33 25.01
C VAL A 388 22.61 5.01 24.13
N LEU A 389 23.10 3.77 24.16
CA LEU A 389 24.19 3.32 23.31
C LEU A 389 23.82 3.46 21.82
N ALA A 390 22.60 3.07 21.43
CA ALA A 390 22.11 3.20 20.05
C ALA A 390 22.18 4.65 19.57
N ILE A 391 21.68 5.58 20.40
CA ILE A 391 21.70 7.02 20.13
C ILE A 391 23.14 7.51 19.97
N VAL A 392 24.03 7.17 20.91
CA VAL A 392 25.44 7.60 20.86
C VAL A 392 26.16 7.08 19.61
N LYS A 393 25.94 5.81 19.25
CA LYS A 393 26.53 5.22 18.04
C LYS A 393 25.98 5.88 16.78
N ALA A 394 24.68 6.15 16.74
CA ALA A 394 24.02 6.84 15.64
C ALA A 394 24.53 8.27 15.47
N LEU A 395 24.65 9.05 16.55
CA LEU A 395 25.17 10.42 16.51
C LEU A 395 26.63 10.48 16.07
N LYS A 396 27.46 9.53 16.52
CA LYS A 396 28.84 9.43 16.02
C LYS A 396 28.88 9.14 14.51
N LYS A 397 28.02 8.25 14.03
CA LYS A 397 27.94 7.87 12.61
C LYS A 397 27.41 9.01 11.74
N PHE A 398 26.36 9.69 12.19
CA PHE A 398 25.67 10.75 11.47
C PHE A 398 26.13 12.15 11.83
N ARG A 399 27.26 12.26 12.54
CA ARG A 399 27.85 13.54 12.96
C ARG A 399 27.96 14.54 11.81
N VAL A 400 28.38 14.08 10.63
CA VAL A 400 28.55 14.93 9.43
C VAL A 400 27.23 15.57 8.97
N TYR A 401 26.09 14.92 9.23
CA TYR A 401 24.77 15.41 8.87
C TYR A 401 24.12 16.25 9.98
N LEU A 402 24.34 15.87 11.25
CA LEU A 402 23.59 16.41 12.39
C LEU A 402 24.29 17.55 13.13
N LEU A 403 25.59 17.74 12.93
CA LEU A 403 26.33 18.78 13.64
C LEU A 403 25.92 20.17 13.15
N GLY A 404 25.58 21.06 14.09
CA GLY A 404 25.23 22.45 13.79
C GLY A 404 23.80 22.67 13.28
N ILE A 405 22.94 21.64 13.30
CA ILE A 405 21.52 21.76 12.96
C ILE A 405 20.62 21.30 14.13
N PRO A 406 19.40 21.87 14.27
CA PRO A 406 18.39 21.33 15.16
C PRO A 406 17.73 20.10 14.54
N PHE A 407 17.63 19.01 15.30
CA PHE A 407 16.93 17.79 14.87
C PHE A 407 16.15 17.10 16.00
N LYS A 408 15.36 16.09 15.66
CA LYS A 408 14.62 15.28 16.65
C LYS A 408 15.20 13.88 16.76
N ILE A 409 15.38 13.39 17.97
CA ILE A 409 15.72 11.99 18.27
C ILE A 409 14.44 11.28 18.68
N VAL A 410 14.07 10.24 17.94
CA VAL A 410 12.89 9.41 18.17
C VAL A 410 13.36 8.05 18.70
N THR A 411 12.94 7.70 19.92
CA THR A 411 13.29 6.45 20.62
C THR A 411 12.08 5.94 21.42
N ASP A 412 12.02 4.63 21.66
CA ASP A 412 11.04 4.01 22.56
C ASP A 412 11.42 4.16 24.05
N CYS A 413 12.60 4.72 24.33
CA CYS A 413 13.11 4.90 25.66
C CYS A 413 12.64 6.21 26.29
N GLN A 414 11.49 6.19 26.97
CA GLN A 414 10.98 7.36 27.68
C GLN A 414 11.96 7.88 28.77
N ALA A 415 12.76 6.98 29.33
CA ALA A 415 13.78 7.31 30.32
C ALA A 415 14.93 8.16 29.75
N PHE A 416 15.18 8.13 28.44
CA PHE A 416 16.24 8.93 27.81
C PHE A 416 15.96 10.43 27.89
N ALA A 417 14.71 10.84 27.71
CA ALA A 417 14.29 12.23 27.88
C ALA A 417 14.57 12.76 29.30
N LEU A 418 14.70 11.85 30.27
CA LEU A 418 15.00 12.15 31.67
C LEU A 418 16.50 12.01 31.99
N THR A 419 17.31 11.38 31.13
CA THR A 419 18.76 11.16 31.35
C THR A 419 19.51 12.45 31.63
N MET A 420 19.27 13.49 30.83
CA MET A 420 19.93 14.79 30.99
C MET A 420 19.48 15.56 32.24
N ARG A 421 18.41 15.12 32.88
CA ARG A 421 17.88 15.75 34.10
C ARG A 421 18.30 15.03 35.38
N LYS A 422 18.91 13.84 35.29
CA LYS A 422 19.34 13.07 36.46
C LYS A 422 20.63 13.65 37.04
N LYS A 423 20.63 13.85 38.36
CA LYS A 423 21.82 14.31 39.11
C LYS A 423 22.89 13.23 39.24
N ASP A 424 22.47 11.98 39.40
CA ASP A 424 23.37 10.84 39.56
C ASP A 424 23.35 9.96 38.31
N LEU A 425 24.40 10.08 37.50
CA LEU A 425 24.63 9.26 36.32
C LEU A 425 25.80 8.31 36.57
N CYS A 426 25.71 7.07 36.09
CA CYS A 426 26.86 6.19 36.08
C CYS A 426 27.95 6.77 35.15
N VAL A 427 29.22 6.49 35.43
CA VAL A 427 30.37 7.08 34.72
C VAL A 427 30.27 6.91 33.19
N ARG A 428 29.69 5.79 32.73
CA ARG A 428 29.48 5.51 31.29
C ARG A 428 28.48 6.47 30.67
N VAL A 429 27.29 6.59 31.28
CA VAL A 429 26.23 7.49 30.78
C VAL A 429 26.65 8.96 30.92
N ALA A 430 27.43 9.32 31.94
CA ALA A 430 28.00 10.66 32.06
C ALA A 430 28.92 11.00 30.89
N ARG A 431 29.78 10.07 30.44
CA ARG A 431 30.61 10.27 29.24
C ARG A 431 29.78 10.43 27.98
N TRP A 432 28.65 9.73 27.88
CA TRP A 432 27.72 9.87 26.76
C TRP A 432 26.95 11.19 26.79
N ALA A 433 26.59 11.68 27.98
CA ALA A 433 25.93 12.98 28.16
C ALA A 433 26.80 14.13 27.61
N ILE A 434 28.11 14.12 27.88
CA ILE A 434 29.04 15.12 27.33
C ILE A 434 29.05 15.11 25.79
N LEU A 435 28.99 13.92 25.18
CA LEU A 435 28.94 13.81 23.71
C LEU A 435 27.62 14.32 23.14
N LEU A 436 26.52 14.09 23.87
CA LEU A 436 25.20 14.53 23.47
C LEU A 436 25.08 16.07 23.50
N GLU A 437 25.72 16.75 24.45
CA GLU A 437 25.73 18.23 24.55
C GLU A 437 26.30 18.94 23.32
N GLU A 438 27.07 18.24 22.49
CA GLU A 438 27.61 18.79 21.25
C GLU A 438 26.53 19.03 20.17
N PHE A 439 25.37 18.40 20.31
CA PHE A 439 24.30 18.41 19.32
C PHE A 439 23.09 19.22 19.78
N ASP A 440 22.42 19.90 18.85
CA ASP A 440 21.13 20.57 19.10
C ASP A 440 19.99 19.62 18.76
N TYR A 441 19.41 18.97 19.78
CA TYR A 441 18.39 17.95 19.59
C TYR A 441 17.21 18.06 20.55
N LYS A 442 16.07 17.53 20.10
CA LYS A 442 14.87 17.30 20.92
C LYS A 442 14.55 15.81 20.97
N VAL A 443 14.34 15.28 22.16
CA VAL A 443 13.94 13.87 22.34
C VAL A 443 12.42 13.74 22.26
N GLU A 444 11.94 12.84 21.42
CA GLU A 444 10.54 12.47 21.29
C GLU A 444 10.41 10.96 21.55
N HIS A 445 9.60 10.60 22.54
CA HIS A 445 9.29 9.21 22.82
C HIS A 445 8.18 8.72 21.88
N ARG A 446 8.38 7.58 21.22
CA ARG A 446 7.33 6.88 20.45
C ARG A 446 7.22 5.40 20.86
N PRO A 447 6.01 4.84 20.97
CA PRO A 447 5.86 3.42 21.29
C PRO A 447 6.56 2.52 20.26
N GLY A 448 7.18 1.42 20.70
CA GLY A 448 7.91 0.49 19.82
C GLY A 448 7.09 -0.08 18.66
N THR A 449 5.78 -0.24 18.81
CA THR A 449 4.87 -0.65 17.70
C THR A 449 4.84 0.34 16.55
N SER A 450 5.14 1.62 16.82
CA SER A 450 5.25 2.68 15.82
C SER A 450 6.69 2.90 15.33
N MET A 451 7.62 2.04 15.75
CA MET A 451 9.06 2.09 15.41
C MET A 451 9.57 0.80 14.75
N MET A 452 8.66 -0.03 14.21
CA MET A 452 8.99 -1.30 13.55
C MET A 452 10.07 -1.18 12.47
N HIS A 453 10.17 -0.04 11.80
CA HIS A 453 11.17 0.20 10.75
C HIS A 453 12.61 0.24 11.27
N VAL A 454 12.84 0.68 12.53
CA VAL A 454 14.18 0.66 13.15
C VAL A 454 14.40 -0.63 13.94
N ASP A 455 13.35 -1.14 14.56
CA ASP A 455 13.36 -2.41 15.30
C ASP A 455 13.82 -3.59 14.43
N ALA A 456 13.43 -3.61 13.15
CA ALA A 456 13.92 -4.58 12.19
C ALA A 456 15.46 -4.57 12.02
N LEU A 457 16.10 -3.40 12.16
CA LEU A 457 17.55 -3.24 12.03
C LEU A 457 18.31 -3.67 13.29
N SER A 458 17.71 -3.54 14.48
CA SER A 458 18.34 -3.90 15.75
C SER A 458 18.27 -5.41 16.02
N ARG A 459 17.19 -6.09 15.58
CA ARG A 459 16.88 -7.50 15.90
C ARG A 459 17.54 -8.55 15.01
N ASN A 460 18.13 -8.19 13.86
CA ASN A 460 18.76 -9.14 12.94
C ASN A 460 20.26 -8.85 12.67
N PRO A 461 21.12 -8.83 13.71
CA PRO A 461 22.56 -8.65 13.52
C PRO A 461 23.16 -9.88 12.83
N LEU A 462 23.60 -9.71 11.58
CA LEU A 462 24.24 -10.78 10.83
C LEU A 462 25.57 -11.20 11.51
N PRO A 463 25.89 -12.51 11.59
CA PRO A 463 27.17 -12.96 12.12
C PRO A 463 28.32 -12.38 11.29
N GLU A 464 29.42 -12.08 11.98
CA GLU A 464 30.65 -11.40 11.54
C GLU A 464 31.45 -12.21 10.50
N VAL A 465 30.80 -12.67 9.45
CA VAL A 465 31.46 -13.14 8.25
C VAL A 465 31.42 -11.97 7.27
N MET A 466 32.49 -11.76 6.51
CA MET A 466 32.49 -10.76 5.44
C MET A 466 31.27 -10.97 4.53
N LEU A 467 30.24 -10.15 4.72
CA LEU A 467 29.14 -9.97 3.80
C LEU A 467 29.43 -8.72 2.98
N ILE A 468 28.88 -8.69 1.76
CA ILE A 468 29.11 -7.81 0.59
C ILE A 468 30.03 -8.54 -0.45
N ASP A 469 29.62 -9.02 -1.64
CA ASP A 469 28.46 -8.70 -2.51
C ASP A 469 28.05 -9.76 -3.57
N GLU A 470 26.81 -9.57 -4.06
CA GLU A 470 26.20 -9.70 -5.42
C GLU A 470 26.13 -11.01 -6.23
N ASP A 471 26.90 -12.06 -5.94
CA ASP A 471 26.63 -13.34 -6.61
C ASP A 471 25.56 -14.12 -5.83
N GLU A 472 24.51 -14.62 -6.50
CA GLU A 472 23.35 -15.42 -6.01
C GLU A 472 23.66 -16.54 -5.00
N ARG A 473 24.93 -16.86 -4.76
CA ARG A 473 25.40 -17.63 -3.61
C ARG A 473 26.49 -16.83 -2.89
N GLY A 474 26.11 -16.24 -1.75
CA GLY A 474 27.02 -15.53 -0.86
C GLY A 474 28.31 -16.31 -0.62
N ILE A 475 29.43 -15.60 -0.39
CA ILE A 475 30.78 -16.21 -0.29
C ILE A 475 30.84 -17.35 0.73
N VAL A 476 30.01 -17.28 1.78
CA VAL A 476 29.87 -18.29 2.83
C VAL A 476 29.31 -19.60 2.31
N VAL A 477 28.30 -19.55 1.44
CA VAL A 477 27.68 -20.74 0.82
C VAL A 477 28.69 -21.41 -0.10
N ARG A 478 29.37 -20.63 -0.96
CA ARG A 478 30.44 -21.14 -1.82
C ARG A 478 31.61 -21.72 -1.03
N LEU A 479 31.99 -21.10 0.09
CA LEU A 479 33.03 -21.62 0.99
C LEU A 479 32.61 -22.96 1.61
N ARG A 480 31.35 -23.11 2.02
CA ARG A 480 30.82 -24.38 2.53
C ARG A 480 30.89 -25.48 1.47
N GLU A 481 30.40 -25.20 0.27
CA GLU A 481 30.46 -26.13 -0.87
C GLU A 481 31.92 -26.49 -1.20
N ALA A 482 32.82 -25.50 -1.24
CA ALA A 482 34.22 -25.73 -1.55
C ALA A 482 34.96 -26.53 -0.45
N GLN A 483 34.62 -26.33 0.83
CA GLN A 483 35.15 -27.13 1.94
C GLN A 483 34.71 -28.59 1.84
N LEU A 484 33.50 -28.85 1.36
CA LEU A 484 32.96 -30.19 1.13
C LEU A 484 33.62 -30.92 -0.05
N GLN A 485 34.08 -30.18 -1.06
CA GLN A 485 34.72 -30.73 -2.25
C GLN A 485 36.21 -31.01 -2.05
N GLU A 486 36.89 -30.29 -1.15
CA GLU A 486 38.32 -30.49 -0.89
C GLU A 486 38.54 -31.66 0.09
N ASP A 487 39.18 -32.74 -0.39
CA ASP A 487 39.39 -33.99 0.37
C ASP A 487 40.07 -33.78 1.72
N ASP A 488 41.11 -32.94 1.78
CA ASP A 488 41.84 -32.62 3.00
C ASP A 488 40.91 -32.01 4.07
N LEU A 489 40.05 -31.07 3.67
CA LEU A 489 39.15 -30.35 4.58
C LEU A 489 37.96 -31.22 4.99
N ARG A 490 37.46 -32.05 4.07
CA ARG A 490 36.42 -33.04 4.34
C ARG A 490 36.87 -34.06 5.39
N GLN A 491 38.10 -34.57 5.28
CA GLN A 491 38.67 -35.49 6.27
C GLN A 491 38.82 -34.88 7.66
N ILE A 492 39.24 -33.61 7.74
CA ILE A 492 39.34 -32.86 9.00
C ILE A 492 37.94 -32.67 9.60
N ARG A 493 36.96 -32.34 8.75
CA ARG A 493 35.57 -32.12 9.16
C ARG A 493 34.93 -33.39 9.71
N ASP A 494 35.09 -34.51 9.03
CA ASP A 494 34.48 -35.79 9.42
C ASP A 494 35.14 -36.38 10.68
N ASN A 495 36.41 -36.04 10.94
CA ASN A 495 37.17 -36.47 12.11
C ASN A 495 37.45 -35.34 13.11
N ILE A 496 36.54 -34.37 13.25
CA ILE A 496 36.80 -33.14 14.02
C ILE A 496 37.30 -33.38 15.46
N LYS A 497 36.84 -34.45 16.12
CA LYS A 497 37.27 -34.84 17.48
C LYS A 497 38.78 -35.08 17.61
N GLN A 498 39.44 -35.46 16.52
CA GLN A 498 40.89 -35.69 16.49
C GLN A 498 41.66 -34.38 16.24
N TYR A 499 41.07 -33.45 15.48
CA TYR A 499 41.68 -32.19 15.07
C TYR A 499 41.30 -30.99 15.94
N GLU A 500 40.43 -31.17 16.94
CA GLU A 500 40.17 -30.18 18.00
C GLU A 500 41.45 -29.82 18.75
N ALA A 501 42.34 -30.80 18.97
CA ALA A 501 43.66 -30.57 19.59
C ALA A 501 44.57 -29.66 18.74
N ASP A 502 44.36 -29.61 17.43
CA ASP A 502 45.09 -28.74 16.49
C ASP A 502 44.42 -27.37 16.30
N GLY A 503 43.38 -27.08 17.10
CA GLY A 503 42.63 -25.83 17.09
C GLY A 503 41.58 -25.74 15.99
N HIS A 504 41.16 -26.85 15.36
CA HIS A 504 40.08 -26.83 14.37
C HIS A 504 38.72 -26.95 15.05
N ILE A 505 37.79 -26.08 14.67
CA ILE A 505 36.44 -26.02 15.24
C ILE A 505 35.42 -26.05 14.10
N LEU A 506 34.41 -26.90 14.20
CA LEU A 506 33.28 -26.90 13.28
C LEU A 506 32.15 -26.04 13.84
N ARG A 507 31.77 -24.97 13.15
CA ARG A 507 30.62 -24.11 13.52
C ARG A 507 29.71 -23.93 12.30
N ASN A 508 28.41 -24.18 12.45
CA ASN A 508 27.42 -23.99 11.37
C ASN A 508 27.83 -24.65 10.04
N GLU A 509 28.33 -25.88 10.11
CA GLU A 509 28.83 -26.68 8.98
C GLU A 509 30.08 -26.14 8.27
N LEU A 510 30.72 -25.10 8.83
CA LEU A 510 31.95 -24.51 8.31
C LEU A 510 33.12 -24.78 9.23
N LEU A 511 34.27 -25.09 8.63
CA LEU A 511 35.52 -25.34 9.35
C LEU A 511 36.20 -24.02 9.70
N TYR A 512 36.46 -23.81 10.98
CA TYR A 512 37.23 -22.71 11.56
C TYR A 512 38.53 -23.23 12.16
N ARG A 513 39.50 -22.34 12.31
CA ARG A 513 40.71 -22.58 13.09
C ARG A 513 40.88 -21.48 14.13
N GLU A 514 41.05 -21.87 15.38
CA GLU A 514 41.33 -20.96 16.49
C GLU A 514 42.81 -20.58 16.48
N VAL A 515 43.07 -19.28 16.34
CA VAL A 515 44.41 -18.70 16.36
C VAL A 515 44.34 -17.46 17.24
N GLU A 516 45.17 -17.37 18.29
CA GLU A 516 45.18 -16.22 19.21
C GLU A 516 43.80 -15.88 19.80
N ASP A 517 43.05 -16.91 20.23
CA ASP A 517 41.66 -16.81 20.77
C ASP A 517 40.61 -16.25 19.79
N ALA A 518 40.94 -16.17 18.49
CA ALA A 518 40.02 -15.77 17.43
C ALA A 518 39.67 -16.96 16.50
N PRO A 519 38.38 -17.27 16.27
CA PRO A 519 37.96 -18.30 15.33
C PRO A 519 38.01 -17.78 13.89
N LEU A 520 39.02 -18.19 13.12
CA LEU A 520 39.22 -17.78 11.73
C LEU A 520 38.66 -18.80 10.75
N LEU A 521 37.97 -18.36 9.70
CA LEU A 521 37.35 -19.25 8.73
C LEU A 521 38.39 -19.88 7.81
N VAL A 522 38.42 -21.22 7.72
CA VAL A 522 39.39 -21.94 6.88
C VAL A 522 39.02 -21.82 5.41
N VAL A 523 39.91 -21.28 4.57
CA VAL A 523 39.65 -21.05 3.15
C VAL A 523 40.20 -22.20 2.28
N PRO A 524 39.36 -22.92 1.51
CA PRO A 524 39.77 -23.93 0.55
C PRO A 524 40.71 -23.40 -0.53
N LYS A 525 41.61 -24.24 -1.06
CA LYS A 525 42.63 -23.84 -2.05
C LYS A 525 42.02 -23.18 -3.29
N SER A 526 40.84 -23.63 -3.71
CA SER A 526 40.09 -23.09 -4.85
C SER A 526 39.66 -21.63 -4.67
N MET A 527 39.41 -21.20 -3.43
CA MET A 527 38.84 -19.88 -3.12
C MET A 527 39.86 -18.88 -2.56
N GLN A 528 41.07 -19.32 -2.20
CA GLN A 528 42.12 -18.45 -1.63
C GLN A 528 42.44 -17.23 -2.50
N THR A 529 42.55 -17.41 -3.82
CA THR A 529 42.85 -16.29 -4.74
C THR A 529 41.73 -15.25 -4.73
N GLN A 530 40.47 -15.71 -4.72
CA GLN A 530 39.30 -14.84 -4.73
C GLN A 530 39.18 -14.04 -3.43
N VAL A 531 39.37 -14.68 -2.28
CA VAL A 531 39.34 -14.04 -0.96
C VAL A 531 40.40 -12.94 -0.85
N VAL A 532 41.64 -13.26 -1.24
CA VAL A 532 42.76 -12.30 -1.22
C VAL A 532 42.54 -11.14 -2.18
N ARG A 533 42.08 -11.43 -3.40
CA ARG A 533 41.80 -10.43 -4.43
C ARG A 533 40.75 -9.43 -3.95
N ARG A 534 39.66 -9.92 -3.36
CA ARG A 534 38.63 -9.06 -2.75
C ARG A 534 39.17 -8.18 -1.63
N ALA A 535 40.00 -8.73 -0.73
CA ALA A 535 40.59 -7.94 0.33
C ALA A 535 41.52 -6.83 -0.21
N HIS A 536 42.19 -7.08 -1.33
CA HIS A 536 43.05 -6.12 -2.00
C HIS A 536 42.27 -5.03 -2.76
N GLU A 537 41.28 -5.40 -3.58
CA GLU A 537 40.50 -4.49 -4.44
C GLU A 537 39.67 -3.46 -3.65
N ARG A 538 39.43 -3.66 -2.35
CA ARG A 538 38.76 -2.67 -1.48
C ARG A 538 39.51 -1.34 -1.34
N GLY A 539 40.79 -1.30 -1.67
CA GLY A 539 41.57 -0.07 -1.62
C GLY A 539 42.98 -0.18 -2.16
N HIS A 540 43.24 -1.17 -3.02
CA HIS A 540 44.55 -1.50 -3.60
C HIS A 540 45.68 -1.45 -2.57
N PHE A 541 45.42 -2.00 -1.39
CA PHE A 541 46.35 -1.92 -0.28
C PHE A 541 47.63 -2.71 -0.55
N GLY A 542 48.76 -2.23 -0.01
CA GLY A 542 50.01 -2.97 -0.03
C GLY A 542 49.94 -4.30 0.75
N VAL A 543 50.90 -5.18 0.48
CA VAL A 543 50.96 -6.57 0.97
C VAL A 543 50.64 -6.70 2.47
N THR A 544 51.27 -5.88 3.31
CA THR A 544 51.12 -5.96 4.78
C THR A 544 49.70 -5.66 5.24
N LYS A 545 49.05 -4.66 4.64
CA LYS A 545 47.70 -4.24 4.99
C LYS A 545 46.65 -5.19 4.42
N THR A 546 46.86 -5.72 3.20
CA THR A 546 46.01 -6.79 2.66
C THR A 546 46.12 -8.06 3.50
N GLU A 547 47.33 -8.44 3.94
CA GLU A 547 47.52 -9.58 4.83
C GLU A 547 46.77 -9.40 6.15
N ALA A 548 46.86 -8.22 6.78
CA ALA A 548 46.13 -7.91 8.01
C ALA A 548 44.60 -7.99 7.84
N LEU A 549 44.08 -7.54 6.69
CA LEU A 549 42.64 -7.61 6.39
C LEU A 549 42.17 -9.06 6.20
N VAL A 550 42.96 -9.90 5.54
CA VAL A 550 42.62 -11.32 5.35
C VAL A 550 42.71 -12.08 6.67
N LYS A 551 43.75 -11.83 7.48
CA LYS A 551 43.95 -12.47 8.79
C LYS A 551 42.86 -12.16 9.82
N ARG A 552 42.08 -11.10 9.62
CA ARG A 552 41.00 -10.74 10.53
C ARG A 552 39.88 -11.78 10.53
N ASP A 553 39.54 -12.30 9.33
CA ASP A 553 38.33 -13.08 9.13
C ASP A 553 38.62 -14.50 8.57
N TYR A 554 39.81 -14.72 7.98
CA TYR A 554 40.15 -15.94 7.24
C TYR A 554 41.49 -16.55 7.65
N TRP A 555 41.61 -17.88 7.45
CA TRP A 555 42.84 -18.63 7.65
C TRP A 555 43.11 -19.62 6.50
N PHE A 556 44.35 -19.68 6.02
CA PHE A 556 44.85 -20.75 5.15
C PHE A 556 46.39 -20.81 5.16
N ARG A 557 46.96 -21.97 4.80
CA ARG A 557 48.43 -22.18 4.76
C ARG A 557 49.06 -21.34 3.63
N GLY A 558 50.18 -20.68 3.92
CA GLY A 558 50.92 -19.89 2.93
C GLY A 558 50.27 -18.54 2.56
N MET A 559 49.48 -17.96 3.46
CA MET A 559 48.72 -16.73 3.20
C MET A 559 49.57 -15.58 2.65
N ARG A 560 50.72 -15.30 3.26
CA ARG A 560 51.60 -14.20 2.84
C ARG A 560 52.08 -14.33 1.40
N GLU A 561 52.54 -15.51 1.00
CA GLU A 561 53.01 -15.76 -0.38
C GLU A 561 51.88 -15.58 -1.39
N LYS A 562 50.65 -15.98 -1.02
CA LYS A 562 49.47 -15.80 -1.86
C LYS A 562 49.07 -14.33 -1.99
N VAL A 563 49.10 -13.57 -0.88
CA VAL A 563 48.85 -12.12 -0.87
C VAL A 563 49.87 -11.40 -1.74
N GLU A 564 51.16 -11.67 -1.57
CA GLU A 564 52.23 -11.09 -2.38
C GLU A 564 52.02 -11.34 -3.87
N ARG A 565 51.65 -12.57 -4.24
CA ARG A 565 51.39 -12.93 -5.64
C ARG A 565 50.21 -12.16 -6.23
N VAL A 566 49.11 -12.04 -5.48
CA VAL A 566 47.90 -11.34 -5.95
C VAL A 566 48.15 -9.85 -6.11
N VAL A 567 48.79 -9.21 -5.11
CA VAL A 567 49.13 -7.78 -5.16
C VAL A 567 50.08 -7.49 -6.33
N ARG A 568 51.13 -8.29 -6.53
CA ARG A 568 52.06 -8.15 -7.67
C ARG A 568 51.41 -8.38 -9.04
N SER A 569 50.30 -9.13 -9.08
CA SER A 569 49.54 -9.39 -10.32
C SER A 569 48.41 -8.39 -10.58
N CYS A 570 48.17 -7.43 -9.68
CA CYS A 570 47.09 -6.47 -9.82
C CYS A 570 47.45 -5.40 -10.86
N ILE A 571 46.64 -5.30 -11.92
CA ILE A 571 46.85 -4.36 -13.02
C ILE A 571 46.86 -2.92 -12.51
N ASP A 572 45.92 -2.56 -11.64
CA ASP A 572 45.78 -1.18 -11.14
C ASP A 572 47.00 -0.76 -10.30
N CYS A 573 47.54 -1.67 -9.48
CA CYS A 573 48.78 -1.42 -8.74
C CYS A 573 50.00 -1.30 -9.63
N ILE A 574 50.12 -2.17 -10.65
CA ILE A 574 51.23 -2.12 -11.63
C ILE A 574 51.21 -0.81 -12.41
N LEU A 575 50.03 -0.31 -12.78
CA LEU A 575 49.89 0.96 -13.48
C LEU A 575 50.23 2.16 -12.57
N ALA A 576 49.84 2.09 -11.30
CA ALA A 576 50.16 3.14 -10.32
C ALA A 576 51.66 3.23 -9.98
N GLU A 577 52.41 2.13 -10.04
CA GLU A 577 53.88 2.14 -9.83
C GLU A 577 54.69 2.69 -11.02
N ARG A 578 54.06 2.91 -12.19
CA ARG A 578 54.72 3.41 -13.41
C ARG A 578 54.59 4.93 -13.63
N ILE A 579 53.84 5.62 -12.77
CA ILE A 579 53.70 7.08 -12.72
C ILE A 579 54.55 7.58 -11.57
#